data_AF-A0AAU7KUF1-F1
#
_entry.id   AF-A0AAU7KUF1-F1
#
_cell.length_a   1.000
_cell.length_b   1.000
_cell.length_c   1.000
_cell.angle_alpha   90.00
_cell.angle_beta   90.00
_cell.angle_gamma   90.00
#
_symmetry.space_group_name_H-M   'P 1'
#
loop_
_entity.id
_entity.type
_entity.pdbx_description
1 polymer ?
#
loop_
_entity_poly.entity_id
_entity_poly.type
_entity_poly.pdbx_seq_one_letter_code
_entity_poly.pdbx_strand_id
1 'polypeptide(L)'
;MATQDRQPTQKDDESLDFASAMTQLETLVERLESGELTLEESLKAFEQGVALTRDAQKRLDEAELKVRSLTENADGGMQLSPFDIGEEPGER
;
A
#
# COMPACT_ATOMS: atom_id res chain seq x y z
N MET A 1 22.00 26.79 21.03
CA MET A 1 21.25 26.56 19.78
C MET A 1 21.12 25.06 19.64
N ALA A 2 19.97 24.51 20.05
CA ALA A 2 19.75 23.06 20.06
C ALA A 2 19.44 22.61 18.63
N THR A 3 20.33 21.79 18.06
CA THR A 3 20.08 21.02 16.84
C THR A 3 19.01 19.98 17.18
N GLN A 4 17.76 20.25 16.79
CA GLN A 4 16.69 19.27 16.92
C GLN A 4 16.92 18.18 15.86
N ASP A 5 17.51 17.08 16.33
CA ASP A 5 17.53 15.78 15.69
C ASP A 5 16.07 15.38 15.42
N ARG A 6 15.60 15.53 14.17
CA ARG A 6 14.27 15.06 13.77
C ARG A 6 14.34 13.56 13.62
N GLN A 7 13.84 12.87 14.64
CA GLN A 7 13.64 11.43 14.62
C GLN A 7 12.68 11.08 13.46
N PRO A 8 13.08 10.20 12.51
CA PRO A 8 12.21 9.83 11.40
C PRO A 8 10.99 9.10 11.97
N THR A 9 9.80 9.58 11.60
CA THR A 9 8.56 8.95 12.05
C THR A 9 8.25 7.74 11.18
N GLN A 10 7.58 6.72 11.71
CA GLN A 10 7.25 5.48 10.97
C GLN A 10 6.52 5.73 9.64
N LYS A 11 5.84 6.88 9.49
CA LYS A 11 5.20 7.33 8.24
C LYS A 11 6.20 7.74 7.15
N ASP A 12 7.35 8.27 7.53
CA ASP A 12 8.41 8.67 6.60
C ASP A 12 9.06 7.43 5.97
N ASP A 13 9.23 6.36 6.76
CA ASP A 13 9.80 5.08 6.30
C ASP A 13 8.89 4.36 5.28
N GLU A 14 7.59 4.26 5.56
CA GLU A 14 6.59 3.70 4.62
C GLU A 14 6.49 4.51 3.32
N SER A 15 6.61 5.84 3.41
CA SER A 15 6.58 6.74 2.25
C SER A 15 7.84 6.63 1.41
N LEU A 16 9.01 6.53 2.05
CA LEU A 16 10.30 6.27 1.39
C LEU A 16 10.30 4.92 0.68
N ASP A 17 9.66 3.92 1.28
CA ASP A 17 9.58 2.56 0.71
C ASP A 17 8.63 2.51 -0.50
N PHE A 18 7.49 3.23 -0.47
CA PHE A 18 6.63 3.39 -1.65
C PHE A 18 7.32 4.16 -2.79
N ALA A 19 7.98 5.27 -2.49
CA ALA A 19 8.71 6.05 -3.49
C ALA A 19 9.86 5.25 -4.12
N SER A 20 10.52 4.40 -3.31
CA SER A 20 11.56 3.48 -3.78
C SER A 20 11.00 2.40 -4.69
N ALA A 21 9.83 1.84 -4.37
CA ALA A 21 9.15 0.87 -5.24
C ALA A 21 8.75 1.50 -6.59
N MET A 22 8.28 2.75 -6.58
CA MET A 22 7.94 3.47 -7.81
C MET A 22 9.17 3.73 -8.69
N THR A 23 10.28 4.19 -8.09
CA THR A 23 11.54 4.43 -8.80
C THR A 23 12.07 3.14 -9.45
N GLN A 24 11.96 2.02 -8.74
CA GLN A 24 12.34 0.70 -9.27
C GLN A 24 11.47 0.29 -10.46
N LEU A 25 10.16 0.56 -10.39
CA LEU A 25 9.23 0.26 -11.49
C LEU A 25 9.53 1.10 -12.73
N GLU A 26 9.78 2.40 -12.57
CA GLU A 26 10.18 3.32 -13.65
C GLU A 26 11.45 2.84 -14.34
N THR A 27 12.50 2.54 -13.56
CA THR A 27 13.77 2.01 -14.08
C THR A 27 13.56 0.71 -14.85
N LEU A 28 12.66 -0.14 -14.38
CA LEU A 28 12.38 -1.43 -15.01
C LEU A 28 11.64 -1.25 -16.34
N VAL A 29 10.68 -0.32 -16.41
CA VAL A 29 9.99 0.05 -17.64
C VAL A 29 10.97 0.64 -18.66
N GLU A 30 11.84 1.58 -18.26
CA GLU A 30 12.87 2.14 -19.14
C GLU A 30 13.77 1.05 -19.74
N ARG A 31 14.17 0.05 -18.93
CA ARG A 31 14.96 -1.09 -19.40
C ARG A 31 14.19 -1.98 -20.37
N LEU A 32 12.90 -2.22 -20.14
CA LEU A 32 12.05 -2.97 -21.08
C LEU A 32 11.89 -2.22 -22.41
N GLU A 33 11.74 -0.90 -22.36
CA GLU A 33 11.58 -0.05 -23.55
C GLU A 33 12.88 0.12 -24.34
N SER A 34 14.04 -0.01 -23.69
CA SER A 34 15.35 0.07 -24.36
C SER A 34 15.55 -0.99 -25.46
N GLY A 35 14.87 -2.15 -25.33
CA GLY A 35 15.03 -3.28 -26.25
C GLY A 35 16.37 -4.01 -26.15
N GLU A 36 17.21 -3.69 -25.15
CA GLU A 36 18.53 -4.32 -24.96
C GLU A 36 18.46 -5.65 -24.19
N LEU A 37 17.31 -5.98 -23.62
CA LEU A 37 17.11 -7.18 -22.81
C LEU A 37 16.91 -8.42 -23.70
N THR A 38 17.54 -9.52 -23.30
CA THR A 38 17.18 -10.84 -23.85
C THR A 38 15.75 -11.23 -23.43
N LEU A 39 15.19 -12.25 -24.07
CA LEU A 39 13.85 -12.76 -23.73
C LEU A 39 13.76 -13.18 -22.26
N GLU A 40 14.78 -13.89 -21.74
CA GLU A 40 14.79 -14.33 -20.35
C GLU A 40 14.86 -13.15 -19.37
N GLU A 41 15.67 -12.14 -19.68
CA GLU A 41 15.76 -10.93 -18.87
C GLU A 41 14.48 -10.10 -18.92
N SER A 42 13.83 -10.04 -20.08
CA SER A 42 12.55 -9.36 -20.25
C SER A 42 11.45 -10.01 -19.43
N LEU A 43 11.43 -11.35 -19.36
CA LEU A 43 10.49 -12.10 -18.52
C LEU A 43 10.73 -11.84 -17.03
N LYS A 44 12.00 -11.87 -16.58
CA LYS A 44 12.36 -11.55 -15.19
C LYS A 44 11.97 -10.12 -14.82
N ALA A 45 12.28 -9.16 -15.69
CA ALA A 45 11.91 -7.77 -15.50
C ALA A 45 10.39 -7.63 -15.40
N PHE A 46 9.62 -8.27 -16.29
CA PHE A 46 8.16 -8.26 -16.23
C PHE A 46 7.62 -8.83 -14.91
N GLU A 47 8.11 -9.98 -14.44
CA GLU A 47 7.72 -10.58 -13.16
C GLU A 47 7.98 -9.63 -11.99
N GLN A 48 9.16 -9.00 -11.95
CA GLN A 48 9.51 -8.00 -10.94
C GLN A 48 8.59 -6.78 -11.01
N GLY A 49 8.27 -6.27 -12.20
CA GLY A 49 7.35 -5.15 -12.38
C GLY A 49 5.93 -5.46 -11.88
N VAL A 50 5.44 -6.67 -12.13
CA VAL A 50 4.14 -7.13 -11.61
C VAL A 50 4.16 -7.21 -10.08
N ALA A 51 5.24 -7.72 -9.48
CA ALA A 51 5.38 -7.79 -8.03
C ALA A 51 5.39 -6.40 -7.38
N LEU A 52 6.19 -5.47 -7.92
CA LEU A 52 6.27 -4.08 -7.46
C LEU A 52 4.91 -3.36 -7.55
N THR A 53 4.19 -3.56 -8.67
CA THR A 53 2.86 -2.95 -8.87
C THR A 53 1.85 -3.45 -7.84
N ARG A 54 1.83 -4.75 -7.56
CA ARG A 54 0.94 -5.34 -6.55
C ARG A 54 1.24 -4.83 -5.14
N ASP A 55 2.53 -4.72 -4.81
CA ASP A 55 2.96 -4.21 -3.51
C ASP A 55 2.58 -2.74 -3.33
N ALA A 56 2.80 -1.91 -4.36
CA ALA A 56 2.37 -0.51 -4.38
C ALA A 56 0.85 -0.36 -4.18
N GLN A 57 0.04 -1.17 -4.87
CA GLN A 57 -1.43 -1.17 -4.71
C GLN A 57 -1.83 -1.52 -3.28
N LYS A 58 -1.26 -2.58 -2.71
CA LYS A 58 -1.56 -3.01 -1.33
C LYS A 58 -1.29 -1.90 -0.31
N ARG A 59 -0.18 -1.17 -0.46
CA ARG A 59 0.16 -0.04 0.42
C ARG A 59 -0.82 1.12 0.29
N LEU A 60 -1.28 1.41 -0.93
CA LEU A 60 -2.30 2.43 -1.16
C LEU A 60 -3.62 2.05 -0.49
N ASP A 61 -4.04 0.79 -0.58
CA ASP A 61 -5.25 0.28 0.08
C ASP A 61 -5.13 0.40 1.62
N GLU A 62 -3.97 0.04 2.18
CA GLU A 62 -3.69 0.17 3.62
C GLU A 62 -3.69 1.63 4.08
N ALA A 63 -3.09 2.52 3.28
CA ALA A 63 -3.09 3.95 3.56
C ALA A 63 -4.51 4.53 3.51
N GLU A 64 -5.32 4.14 2.52
CA GLU A 64 -6.71 4.56 2.38
C GLU A 64 -7.55 4.11 3.58
N LEU A 65 -7.39 2.84 4.01
CA LEU A 65 -8.06 2.32 5.21
C LEU A 65 -7.70 3.12 6.45
N LYS A 66 -6.40 3.42 6.64
CA LYS A 66 -5.90 4.22 7.77
C LYS A 66 -6.48 5.63 7.76
N VAL A 67 -6.59 6.27 6.59
CA VAL A 67 -7.22 7.60 6.44
C VAL A 67 -8.70 7.54 6.77
N ARG A 68 -9.44 6.54 6.26
CA ARG A 68 -10.86 6.33 6.60
C ARG A 68 -11.07 6.21 8.10
N SER A 69 -10.35 5.29 8.75
CA SER A 69 -10.48 5.10 10.20
C SER A 69 -10.13 6.36 11.00
N LEU A 70 -9.11 7.14 10.59
CA LEU A 70 -8.78 8.40 11.26
C LEU A 70 -9.87 9.47 11.09
N THR A 71 -10.51 9.51 9.92
CA THR A 71 -11.60 10.45 9.62
C THR A 71 -12.88 10.09 10.38
N GLU A 72 -13.24 8.80 10.40
CA GLU A 72 -14.37 8.27 11.18
C GLU A 72 -14.23 8.54 12.69
N ASN A 73 -12.99 8.47 13.20
CA ASN A 73 -12.70 8.79 14.60
C ASN A 73 -12.68 10.30 14.91
N ALA A 74 -12.37 11.15 13.92
CA ALA A 74 -12.29 12.60 14.09
C ALA A 74 -13.68 13.29 14.09
N ASP A 75 -14.65 12.74 13.36
CA ASP A 75 -16.03 13.25 13.29
C ASP A 75 -16.96 12.72 14.41
N GLY A 76 -16.45 11.91 15.35
CA GLY A 76 -17.20 11.48 16.54
C GLY A 76 -18.44 10.61 16.27
N GLY A 77 -18.59 10.06 15.06
CA GLY A 77 -19.72 9.24 14.67
C GLY A 77 -19.31 7.79 14.43
N MET A 78 -19.32 6.97 15.48
CA MET A 78 -19.23 5.52 15.32
C MET A 78 -20.66 4.96 15.27
N GLN A 79 -21.05 4.39 14.12
CA GLN A 79 -22.11 3.39 14.12
C GLN A 79 -21.85 2.35 13.04
N LEU A 80 -21.08 1.32 13.38
CA LEU A 80 -21.29 0.00 12.85
C LEU A 80 -21.61 -0.90 14.02
N SER A 81 -22.92 -1.08 14.26
CA SER A 81 -23.37 -2.20 15.07
C SER A 81 -23.03 -3.48 14.31
N PRO A 82 -22.51 -4.53 15.00
CA PRO A 82 -22.43 -5.85 14.42
C PRO A 82 -23.79 -6.21 13.84
N PHE A 83 -23.83 -6.69 12.59
CA PHE A 83 -25.02 -7.39 12.13
C PHE A 83 -25.13 -8.63 13.01
N ASP A 84 -26.11 -8.63 13.90
CA ASP A 84 -26.42 -9.73 14.80
C ASP A 84 -26.88 -10.91 13.93
N ILE A 85 -25.95 -11.80 13.60
CA ILE A 85 -26.25 -13.19 13.27
C ILE A 85 -26.51 -13.90 14.59
N GLY A 86 -27.62 -13.57 15.22
CA GLY A 86 -28.21 -14.36 16.28
C GLY A 86 -28.84 -15.60 15.65
N GLU A 87 -28.13 -16.72 15.72
CA GLU A 87 -28.67 -18.06 15.46
C GLU A 87 -29.92 -18.35 16.31
N GLU A 88 -31.03 -18.72 15.64
CA GLU A 88 -32.06 -19.75 15.95
C GLU A 88 -32.75 -19.74 17.35
N PRO A 89 -33.78 -20.53 17.72
CA PRO A 89 -34.91 -21.21 17.03
C PRO A 89 -36.29 -20.84 17.66
N GLY A 90 -37.44 -21.26 17.08
CA GLY A 90 -38.71 -21.36 17.83
C GLY A 90 -40.03 -21.06 17.10
N GLU A 91 -40.72 -22.15 16.72
CA GLU A 91 -42.17 -22.38 16.79
C GLU A 91 -43.16 -21.30 16.29
N ARG A 92 -43.75 -21.56 15.10
CA ARG A 92 -45.21 -21.78 14.95
C ARG A 92 -45.49 -22.83 13.89
#